data_AF-D4ATU5-F1
#
_entry.id   AF-D4ATU5-F1
#
_cell.length_a   1.000
_cell.length_b   1.000
_cell.length_c   1.000
_cell.angle_alpha   90.00
_cell.angle_beta   90.00
_cell.angle_gamma   90.00
#
_symmetry.space_group_name_H-M   'P 1'
#
loop_
_entity.id
_entity.type
_entity.pdbx_description
1 polymer ?
#
loop_
_entity_poly.entity_id
_entity_poly.type
_entity_poly.pdbx_seq_one_letter_code
_entity_poly.pdbx_strand_id
1 'polypeptide(L)'
;MNYLLYVERAAENLQFYLWYQDYIQRFAALSESQWALSPPWTEEQRKRVIRLNNQSKERAKRAPSVTGAFVPAPAFPPVGETELDDLTPFATRPSSSHVDLETSSITRGDWFDWDGGSKAAECQESIDESSAFDGINPLEPCMTASSINYLLCQPTIANKLQFSVTIQPHRKEINRIISTYILDNAPRQLNLTSIERIIVMQALSATTHPSAFAGVVQEVEWNLRQQSHPQFLRWSLNNSNSSRLLCARVFSMLIIACGLALAIVLVFSKVHRGWRMFSALLLFPGIASLIAAMEGTCMLFLCFYKRQLHPWEIYGATNELPKNSCRLDRSAFDAFGSTNSYDNEPWRQKNKKRGFFSKVLDPPVRIQDPTLCQLQTMTIIRSTTLGTAITGVLVGIFMTLPNGNYF
;
A
#
# COMPACT_ATOMS: atom_id res chain seq x y z
N MET A 1 1.05 11.90 2.25
CA MET A 1 0.01 11.56 1.24
C MET A 1 0.58 10.77 0.07
N ASN A 2 1.58 11.26 -0.68
CA ASN A 2 2.12 10.60 -1.89
C ASN A 2 2.50 9.12 -1.71
N TYR A 3 3.10 8.75 -0.57
CA TYR A 3 3.42 7.37 -0.26
C TYR A 3 2.18 6.46 -0.25
N LEU A 4 1.12 6.87 0.46
CA LEU A 4 -0.12 6.09 0.56
C LEU A 4 -0.84 5.98 -0.79
N LEU A 5 -0.70 6.99 -1.64
CA LEU A 5 -1.33 7.00 -2.96
C LEU A 5 -0.58 6.12 -3.96
N TYR A 6 0.73 6.34 -4.12
CA TYR A 6 1.51 5.73 -5.20
C TYR A 6 2.12 4.38 -4.83
N VAL A 7 2.44 4.17 -3.55
CA VAL A 7 3.15 2.97 -3.07
C VAL A 7 2.19 2.01 -2.36
N GLU A 8 1.57 2.44 -1.26
CA GLU A 8 0.71 1.56 -0.45
C GLU A 8 -0.68 1.33 -1.07
N ARG A 9 -1.14 2.29 -1.89
CA ARG A 9 -2.49 2.30 -2.51
C ARG A 9 -3.64 2.26 -1.50
N ALA A 10 -3.44 2.86 -0.33
CA ALA A 10 -4.40 2.89 0.78
C ALA A 10 -4.59 4.33 1.33
N ALA A 11 -4.70 5.30 0.42
CA ALA A 11 -4.79 6.72 0.77
C ALA A 11 -6.10 7.10 1.46
N GLU A 12 -7.15 6.30 1.28
CA GLU A 12 -8.50 6.52 1.80
C GLU A 12 -8.54 6.66 3.33
N ASN A 13 -7.73 5.90 4.06
CA ASN A 13 -7.65 5.98 5.52
C ASN A 13 -7.18 7.37 5.98
N LEU A 14 -6.09 7.88 5.40
CA LEU A 14 -5.56 9.20 5.77
C LEU A 14 -6.48 10.33 5.29
N GLN A 15 -7.05 10.20 4.09
CA GLN A 15 -8.01 11.18 3.56
C GLN A 15 -9.25 11.28 4.46
N PHE A 16 -9.83 10.14 4.84
CA PHE A 16 -10.98 10.08 5.74
C PHE A 16 -10.64 10.67 7.11
N TYR A 17 -9.49 10.30 7.69
CA TYR A 17 -9.08 10.81 9.00
C TYR A 17 -8.95 12.35 9.01
N LEU A 18 -8.30 12.91 7.99
CA LEU A 18 -8.13 14.36 7.89
C LEU A 18 -9.46 15.08 7.63
N TRP A 19 -10.33 14.51 6.79
CA TRP A 19 -11.70 15.01 6.64
C TRP A 19 -12.44 14.99 7.98
N TYR A 20 -12.35 13.90 8.74
CA TYR A 20 -13.03 13.76 10.03
C TYR A 20 -12.55 14.80 11.06
N GLN A 21 -11.24 15.09 11.10
CA GLN A 21 -10.70 16.14 11.97
C GLN A 21 -11.29 17.53 11.64
N ASP A 22 -11.34 17.87 10.36
CA ASP A 22 -11.94 19.11 9.85
C ASP A 22 -13.46 19.13 10.07
N TYR A 23 -14.13 17.98 9.93
CA TYR A 23 -15.55 17.82 10.23
C TYR A 23 -15.87 18.07 11.70
N ILE A 24 -15.06 17.55 12.64
CA ILE A 24 -15.24 17.83 14.08
C ILE A 24 -15.14 19.33 14.36
N GLN A 25 -14.15 20.02 13.78
CA GLN A 25 -13.97 21.46 13.98
C GLN A 25 -15.17 22.25 13.44
N ARG A 26 -15.66 21.92 12.25
CA ARG A 26 -16.88 22.53 11.67
C ARG A 26 -18.11 22.26 12.52
N PHE A 27 -18.27 21.02 12.97
CA PHE A 27 -19.43 20.60 13.76
C PHE A 27 -19.43 21.28 15.15
N ALA A 28 -18.25 21.44 15.77
CA ALA A 28 -18.11 22.16 17.03
C ALA A 28 -18.39 23.67 16.93
N ALA A 29 -18.27 24.24 15.73
CA ALA A 29 -18.55 25.66 15.46
C ALA A 29 -20.04 25.95 15.18
N LEU A 30 -20.92 24.93 15.18
CA LEU A 30 -22.36 25.10 14.97
C LEU A 30 -23.03 25.80 16.16
N SER A 31 -24.18 26.44 15.91
CA SER A 31 -25.00 26.99 16.99
C SER A 31 -25.62 25.88 17.83
N GLU A 32 -25.93 26.16 19.09
CA GLU A 32 -26.56 25.19 20.01
C GLU A 32 -27.87 24.60 19.44
N SER A 33 -28.66 25.43 18.75
CA SER A 33 -29.88 25.01 18.06
C SER A 33 -29.64 23.97 16.95
N GLN A 34 -28.54 24.08 16.21
CA GLN A 34 -28.17 23.13 15.16
C GLN A 34 -27.55 21.86 15.74
N TRP A 35 -26.77 22.01 16.80
CA TRP A 35 -26.19 20.91 17.54
C TRP A 35 -27.26 19.98 18.11
N ALA A 36 -28.33 20.54 18.70
CA ALA A 36 -29.44 19.80 19.28
C ALA A 36 -30.20 18.91 18.28
N LEU A 37 -30.14 19.21 16.97
CA LEU A 37 -30.77 18.40 15.92
C LEU A 37 -30.04 17.07 15.66
N SER A 38 -28.80 16.95 16.13
CA SER A 38 -27.90 15.81 15.87
C SER A 38 -27.42 15.24 17.19
N PRO A 39 -28.25 14.44 17.88
CA PRO A 39 -27.86 13.87 19.17
C PRO A 39 -26.66 12.92 19.01
N PRO A 40 -25.80 12.80 20.04
CA PRO A 40 -24.65 11.91 20.00
C PRO A 40 -25.09 10.45 19.90
N TRP A 41 -24.46 9.70 18.99
CA TRP A 41 -24.54 8.25 18.95
C TRP A 41 -23.85 7.64 20.17
N THR A 42 -24.57 6.81 20.94
CA THR A 42 -24.09 6.24 22.21
C THR A 42 -23.58 4.80 22.07
N GLU A 43 -22.70 4.40 22.97
CA GLU A 43 -22.16 3.04 23.00
C GLU A 43 -23.24 1.97 23.25
N GLU A 44 -24.32 2.32 23.96
CA GLU A 44 -25.47 1.44 24.14
C GLU A 44 -26.24 1.19 22.83
N GLN A 45 -26.38 2.23 22.00
CA GLN A 45 -26.98 2.12 20.67
C GLN A 45 -26.12 1.24 19.77
N ARG A 46 -24.79 1.42 19.78
CA ARG A 46 -23.86 0.51 19.10
C ARG A 46 -24.02 -0.94 19.56
N LYS A 47 -23.98 -1.22 20.87
CA LYS A 47 -24.15 -2.57 21.43
C LYS A 47 -25.51 -3.19 21.06
N ARG A 48 -26.55 -2.38 20.93
CA ARG A 48 -27.86 -2.84 20.43
C ARG A 48 -27.78 -3.34 18.99
N VAL A 49 -27.12 -2.59 18.10
CA VAL A 49 -26.92 -3.00 16.70
C VAL A 49 -26.12 -4.31 16.62
N ILE A 50 -25.05 -4.44 17.39
CA ILE A 50 -24.24 -5.67 17.47
C ILE A 50 -25.10 -6.86 17.90
N ARG A 51 -25.90 -6.71 18.96
CA ARG A 51 -26.80 -7.77 19.44
C ARG A 51 -27.82 -8.17 18.37
N LEU A 52 -28.43 -7.21 17.68
CA LEU A 52 -29.39 -7.48 16.62
C LEU A 52 -28.75 -8.20 15.43
N ASN A 53 -27.54 -7.80 15.04
CA ASN A 53 -26.78 -8.46 13.97
C ASN A 53 -26.37 -9.90 14.35
N ASN A 54 -26.00 -10.14 15.60
CA ASN A 54 -25.68 -11.50 16.06
C ASN A 54 -26.94 -12.38 16.09
N GLN A 55 -28.08 -11.82 16.53
CA GLN A 55 -29.36 -12.53 16.48
C GLN A 55 -29.80 -12.85 15.05
N SER A 56 -29.61 -11.93 14.09
CA SER A 56 -29.94 -12.20 12.69
C SER A 56 -29.03 -13.28 12.08
N LYS A 57 -27.73 -13.28 12.40
CA LYS A 57 -26.80 -14.35 12.01
C LYS A 57 -27.21 -15.71 12.60
N GLU A 58 -27.56 -15.77 13.88
CA GLU A 58 -28.02 -17.01 14.51
C GLU A 58 -29.35 -17.53 13.92
N ARG A 59 -30.26 -16.62 13.58
CA ARG A 59 -31.50 -16.98 12.85
C ARG A 59 -31.19 -17.52 11.46
N ALA A 60 -30.26 -16.90 10.73
CA ALA A 60 -29.86 -17.35 9.40
C ALA A 60 -29.23 -18.75 9.44
N LYS A 61 -28.41 -19.06 10.47
CA LYS A 61 -27.85 -20.40 10.68
C LYS A 61 -28.92 -21.46 10.98
N ARG A 62 -29.98 -21.08 11.69
CA ARG A 62 -31.09 -21.99 12.06
C ARG A 62 -32.17 -22.08 10.98
N ALA A 63 -32.10 -21.26 9.94
CA ALA A 63 -33.04 -21.34 8.83
C ALA A 63 -32.80 -22.68 8.12
N PRO A 64 -33.85 -23.50 7.90
CA PRO A 64 -33.70 -24.73 7.13
C PRO A 64 -33.16 -24.37 5.75
N SER A 65 -32.09 -25.06 5.32
CA SER A 65 -31.69 -25.01 3.92
C SER A 65 -32.87 -25.52 3.11
N VAL A 66 -33.53 -24.63 2.36
CA VAL A 66 -34.51 -25.06 1.37
C VAL A 66 -33.72 -25.68 0.21
N THR A 67 -33.14 -26.84 0.46
CA THR A 67 -32.72 -27.80 -0.55
C THR A 67 -33.98 -28.58 -0.92
N GLY A 68 -34.94 -27.87 -1.51
CA GLY A 68 -36.31 -28.34 -1.71
C GLY A 68 -36.89 -27.82 -3.00
N ALA A 69 -36.16 -28.05 -4.10
CA ALA A 69 -36.66 -28.20 -5.49
C ALA A 69 -35.48 -27.98 -6.47
N PHE A 70 -34.48 -28.88 -6.44
CA PHE A 70 -33.55 -28.98 -7.56
C PHE A 70 -34.13 -30.02 -8.52
N VAL A 71 -34.55 -29.57 -9.71
CA VAL A 71 -34.74 -30.45 -10.87
C VAL A 71 -33.39 -31.13 -11.11
N PRO A 72 -33.30 -32.47 -11.25
CA PRO A 72 -32.02 -33.14 -11.32
C PRO A 72 -31.34 -32.79 -12.65
N ALA A 73 -30.32 -31.93 -12.59
CA ALA A 73 -29.31 -31.82 -13.64
C ALA A 73 -28.24 -32.90 -13.43
N PRO A 74 -27.64 -33.47 -14.50
CA PRO A 74 -26.81 -34.66 -14.40
C PRO A 74 -25.48 -34.37 -13.67
N ALA A 75 -25.03 -35.40 -12.97
CA ALA A 75 -23.92 -35.39 -12.02
C ALA A 75 -22.57 -35.00 -12.64
N PHE A 76 -21.84 -34.09 -11.97
CA PHE A 76 -20.39 -33.98 -12.08
C PHE A 76 -19.74 -34.62 -10.84
N PRO A 77 -18.58 -35.28 -10.98
CA PRO A 77 -17.97 -36.06 -9.90
C PRO A 77 -17.35 -35.16 -8.81
N PRO A 78 -17.26 -35.63 -7.57
CA PRO A 78 -16.79 -34.84 -6.44
C PRO A 78 -15.27 -34.68 -6.48
N VAL A 79 -14.79 -33.45 -6.38
CA VAL A 79 -13.38 -33.16 -6.04
C VAL A 79 -13.29 -33.16 -4.51
N GLY A 80 -12.39 -34.00 -3.98
CA GLY A 80 -12.21 -34.21 -2.54
C GLY A 80 -11.83 -32.94 -1.80
N GLU A 81 -12.49 -32.72 -0.67
CA GLU A 81 -12.14 -31.70 0.31
C GLU A 81 -10.86 -32.15 1.04
N THR A 82 -9.76 -31.43 0.82
CA THR A 82 -8.60 -31.50 1.70
C THR A 82 -8.90 -30.64 2.92
N GLU A 83 -9.05 -31.28 4.08
CA GLU A 83 -8.97 -30.64 5.40
C GLU A 83 -7.69 -29.79 5.48
N LEU A 84 -7.83 -28.51 5.84
CA LEU A 84 -6.76 -27.82 6.54
C LEU A 84 -7.35 -26.85 7.56
N ASP A 85 -7.20 -27.26 8.81
CA ASP A 85 -7.44 -26.51 10.02
C ASP A 85 -6.68 -25.18 10.07
N ASP A 86 -7.38 -24.20 10.65
CA ASP A 86 -6.90 -23.19 11.60
C ASP A 86 -5.63 -22.40 11.23
N LEU A 87 -5.79 -21.11 10.87
CA LEU A 87 -4.86 -20.00 11.20
C LEU A 87 -5.46 -18.61 10.81
N THR A 88 -5.92 -17.86 11.82
CA THR A 88 -6.18 -16.39 11.90
C THR A 88 -7.37 -15.74 11.15
N PRO A 89 -8.16 -14.83 11.78
CA PRO A 89 -9.38 -14.26 11.22
C PRO A 89 -9.19 -12.99 10.36
N PHE A 90 -7.96 -12.61 9.99
CA PHE A 90 -7.66 -11.32 9.33
C PHE A 90 -7.12 -11.41 7.90
N ALA A 91 -7.17 -12.57 7.25
CA ALA A 91 -6.83 -12.68 5.83
C ALA A 91 -8.10 -12.77 4.96
N THR A 92 -8.77 -11.64 4.72
CA THR A 92 -9.75 -11.55 3.62
C THR A 92 -9.06 -10.91 2.41
N ARG A 93 -8.77 -11.72 1.37
CA ARG A 93 -8.29 -11.24 0.07
C ARG A 93 -9.39 -10.39 -0.59
N PRO A 94 -9.08 -9.21 -1.16
CA PRO A 94 -10.07 -8.46 -1.92
C PRO A 94 -10.45 -9.24 -3.19
N SER A 95 -11.75 -9.41 -3.42
CA SER A 95 -12.26 -9.88 -4.72
C SER A 95 -12.14 -8.71 -5.71
N SER A 96 -11.00 -8.64 -6.39
CA SER A 96 -10.89 -7.94 -7.66
C SER A 96 -10.85 -8.99 -8.76
N SER A 97 -11.79 -8.92 -9.69
CA SER A 97 -11.72 -9.66 -10.96
C SER A 97 -10.54 -9.11 -11.78
N HIS A 98 -9.34 -9.57 -11.47
CA HIS A 98 -8.19 -9.44 -12.34
C HIS A 98 -7.22 -10.59 -12.02
N VAL A 99 -7.03 -11.46 -13.00
CA VAL A 99 -5.99 -12.47 -13.00
C VAL A 99 -4.66 -11.73 -13.17
N ASP A 100 -3.83 -11.72 -12.12
CA ASP A 100 -2.41 -12.17 -12.15
C ASP A 100 -1.56 -11.72 -10.95
N LEU A 101 -0.73 -12.68 -10.55
CA LEU A 101 0.50 -12.68 -9.74
C LEU A 101 0.50 -12.02 -8.34
N GLU A 102 0.48 -12.90 -7.34
CA GLU A 102 0.58 -12.61 -5.90
C GLU A 102 1.86 -11.83 -5.56
N THR A 103 1.71 -10.68 -4.90
CA THR A 103 2.76 -10.11 -4.04
C THR A 103 2.33 -10.34 -2.60
N SER A 104 2.72 -11.48 -2.03
CA SER A 104 2.59 -11.75 -0.60
C SER A 104 3.58 -10.92 0.21
N SER A 105 3.16 -10.60 1.43
CA SER A 105 3.92 -10.05 2.56
C SER A 105 5.45 -10.03 2.43
N ILE A 106 6.04 -8.83 2.39
CA ILE A 106 7.49 -8.62 2.49
C ILE A 106 7.92 -8.93 3.94
N THR A 107 8.21 -10.20 4.21
CA THR A 107 9.07 -10.62 5.31
C THR A 107 10.54 -10.39 4.93
N ARG A 108 11.37 -10.21 5.95
CA ARG A 108 12.81 -9.95 5.83
C ARG A 108 13.51 -11.19 5.28
N GLY A 109 13.51 -11.38 3.96
CA GLY A 109 14.14 -12.53 3.31
C GLY A 109 13.96 -12.65 1.79
N ASP A 110 12.85 -12.20 1.23
CA ASP A 110 12.55 -12.42 -0.20
C ASP A 110 13.15 -11.33 -1.10
N TRP A 111 14.40 -11.54 -1.53
CA TRP A 111 15.09 -10.72 -2.53
C TRP A 111 15.58 -11.54 -3.74
N PHE A 112 14.76 -12.48 -4.20
CA PHE A 112 14.96 -13.15 -5.48
C PHE A 112 13.60 -13.41 -6.14
N ASP A 113 13.20 -12.54 -7.06
CA ASP A 113 12.53 -13.02 -8.26
C ASP A 113 12.83 -12.11 -9.45
N TRP A 114 13.12 -12.73 -10.60
CA TRP A 114 13.60 -12.09 -11.82
C TRP A 114 12.66 -12.50 -12.96
N ASP A 115 11.64 -11.70 -13.24
CA ASP A 115 10.76 -11.98 -14.37
C ASP A 115 11.34 -11.43 -15.68
N GLY A 116 12.06 -12.32 -16.36
CA GLY A 116 12.35 -12.24 -17.78
C GLY A 116 11.10 -12.54 -18.61
N GLY A 117 10.85 -11.69 -19.61
CA GLY A 117 9.60 -11.67 -20.36
C GLY A 117 9.25 -12.95 -21.13
N SER A 118 7.96 -13.09 -21.42
CA SER A 118 7.44 -13.94 -22.49
C SER A 118 6.27 -13.23 -23.18
N LYS A 119 6.29 -13.28 -24.52
CA LYS A 119 5.27 -12.75 -25.43
C LYS A 119 4.12 -13.76 -25.56
N ALA A 120 2.89 -13.27 -25.58
CA ALA A 120 1.73 -13.88 -26.26
C ALA A 120 0.78 -12.72 -26.63
N ALA A 121 0.71 -12.33 -27.90
CA ALA A 121 -0.25 -12.82 -28.90
C ALA A 121 -1.68 -12.26 -28.67
N GLU A 122 -1.88 -11.05 -29.20
CA GLU A 122 -2.97 -10.66 -30.12
C GLU A 122 -4.28 -11.46 -30.07
N CYS A 123 -5.38 -10.78 -29.70
CA CYS A 123 -6.70 -10.99 -30.29
C CYS A 123 -7.41 -9.62 -30.38
N GLN A 124 -7.60 -9.21 -31.63
CA GLN A 124 -8.34 -8.05 -32.08
C GLN A 124 -9.82 -8.42 -32.12
N GLU A 125 -10.71 -7.60 -31.54
CA GLU A 125 -12.08 -7.52 -32.06
C GLU A 125 -12.60 -6.08 -32.00
N SER A 126 -12.95 -5.63 -33.20
CA SER A 126 -13.41 -4.32 -33.61
C SER A 126 -14.93 -4.23 -33.51
N ILE A 127 -15.46 -3.12 -32.99
CA ILE A 127 -16.73 -2.55 -33.48
C ILE A 127 -16.59 -1.02 -33.47
N ASP A 128 -16.56 -0.46 -34.68
CA ASP A 128 -16.77 0.96 -34.96
C ASP A 128 -18.25 1.31 -34.77
N GLU A 129 -18.57 2.47 -34.20
CA GLU A 129 -19.51 3.38 -34.85
C GLU A 129 -19.37 4.82 -34.32
N SER A 130 -19.36 5.74 -35.27
CA SER A 130 -19.23 7.18 -35.10
C SER A 130 -20.55 7.84 -35.52
N SER A 131 -20.74 9.09 -35.06
CA SER A 131 -21.87 10.03 -35.26
C SER A 131 -22.75 10.16 -34.00
N ALA A 132 -23.15 11.32 -33.50
CA ALA A 132 -23.07 12.69 -33.98
C ALA A 132 -23.09 13.67 -32.78
N PHE A 133 -22.59 14.87 -33.05
CA PHE A 133 -22.58 16.05 -32.19
C PHE A 133 -23.93 16.79 -32.31
N ASP A 134 -24.61 17.10 -31.19
CA ASP A 134 -25.22 18.41 -30.89
C ASP A 134 -26.12 18.38 -29.63
N GLY A 135 -26.13 19.48 -28.86
CA GLY A 135 -27.30 19.89 -28.07
C GLY A 135 -27.15 19.93 -26.54
N ILE A 136 -27.04 21.14 -26.00
CA ILE A 136 -27.02 21.51 -24.58
C ILE A 136 -28.43 21.44 -23.96
N ASN A 137 -28.63 20.67 -22.87
CA ASN A 137 -29.25 21.09 -21.59
C ASN A 137 -29.45 19.91 -20.60
N PRO A 138 -29.47 20.16 -19.27
CA PRO A 138 -29.27 19.15 -18.24
C PRO A 138 -30.56 18.42 -17.85
N LEU A 139 -30.54 17.09 -17.97
CA LEU A 139 -31.59 16.22 -17.43
C LEU A 139 -30.99 15.21 -16.43
N GLU A 140 -31.80 14.97 -15.41
CA GLU A 140 -31.64 14.10 -14.24
C GLU A 140 -30.87 12.79 -14.47
N PRO A 141 -30.09 12.29 -13.50
CA PRO A 141 -29.61 10.93 -13.55
C PRO A 141 -30.75 9.96 -13.22
N CYS A 142 -31.29 9.34 -14.26
CA CYS A 142 -32.03 8.08 -14.19
C CYS A 142 -31.16 7.04 -13.47
N MET A 143 -31.52 6.70 -12.23
CA MET A 143 -30.99 5.51 -11.56
C MET A 143 -31.60 4.27 -12.20
N THR A 144 -30.81 3.54 -12.98
CA THR A 144 -31.15 2.16 -13.37
C THR A 144 -31.20 1.29 -12.12
N ALA A 145 -32.43 0.97 -11.71
CA ALA A 145 -32.81 0.29 -10.48
C ALA A 145 -32.48 -1.23 -10.45
N SER A 146 -31.43 -1.69 -11.12
CA SER A 146 -31.15 -3.14 -11.26
C SER A 146 -30.11 -3.68 -10.29
N SER A 147 -29.32 -2.85 -9.62
CA SER A 147 -28.24 -3.30 -8.71
C SER A 147 -28.56 -3.19 -7.21
N ILE A 148 -29.73 -2.66 -6.83
CA ILE A 148 -30.16 -2.56 -5.42
C ILE A 148 -30.83 -3.87 -4.91
N ASN A 149 -31.20 -4.78 -5.81
CA ASN A 149 -32.06 -5.92 -5.47
C ASN A 149 -31.36 -7.08 -4.73
N TYR A 150 -30.03 -7.16 -4.72
CA TYR A 150 -29.35 -8.29 -4.06
C TYR A 150 -29.19 -8.15 -2.55
N LEU A 151 -29.54 -6.99 -1.96
CA LEU A 151 -29.46 -6.76 -0.50
C LEU A 151 -30.82 -6.47 0.16
N LEU A 152 -31.93 -6.61 -0.57
CA LEU A 152 -33.28 -6.30 -0.08
C LEU A 152 -34.13 -7.52 0.31
N CYS A 153 -33.56 -8.72 0.41
CA CYS A 153 -34.30 -9.92 0.80
C CYS A 153 -34.48 -10.07 2.33
N GLN A 154 -34.94 -9.01 3.01
CA GLN A 154 -35.54 -9.08 4.35
C GLN A 154 -36.77 -8.16 4.43
N PRO A 155 -38.01 -8.71 4.47
CA PRO A 155 -39.25 -7.95 4.29
C PRO A 155 -39.71 -7.28 5.60
N THR A 156 -38.80 -6.66 6.36
CA THR A 156 -39.16 -5.93 7.60
C THR A 156 -38.45 -4.59 7.77
N ILE A 157 -37.47 -4.28 6.92
CA ILE A 157 -36.69 -3.04 7.03
C ILE A 157 -37.14 -1.98 6.00
N ALA A 158 -37.76 -2.40 4.89
CA ALA A 158 -38.15 -1.50 3.80
C ALA A 158 -39.22 -0.44 4.18
N ASN A 159 -40.06 -0.69 5.20
CA ASN A 159 -41.13 0.24 5.59
C ASN A 159 -40.72 1.27 6.66
N LYS A 160 -39.44 1.36 7.03
CA LYS A 160 -38.94 2.36 8.01
C LYS A 160 -37.82 3.28 7.52
N LEU A 161 -37.40 3.16 6.26
CA LEU A 161 -36.51 4.11 5.61
C LEU A 161 -37.32 5.16 4.83
N GLN A 162 -38.27 5.80 5.51
CA GLN A 162 -38.63 7.16 5.09
C GLN A 162 -37.36 8.00 5.26
N PHE A 163 -36.74 8.39 4.16
CA PHE A 163 -35.81 9.52 4.14
C PHE A 163 -36.63 10.76 4.53
N SER A 164 -36.91 10.91 5.82
CA SER A 164 -37.30 12.19 6.39
C SER A 164 -36.17 13.14 6.02
N VAL A 165 -36.50 14.24 5.36
CA VAL A 165 -35.56 15.34 5.16
C VAL A 165 -35.13 15.78 6.55
N THR A 166 -34.04 15.19 7.03
CA THR A 166 -33.58 15.43 8.40
C THR A 166 -32.94 16.80 8.36
N ILE A 167 -33.47 17.77 9.10
CA ILE A 167 -33.01 19.17 9.21
C ILE A 167 -31.59 19.25 9.83
N GLN A 168 -30.92 18.11 9.96
CA GLN A 168 -29.60 17.95 10.55
C GLN A 168 -28.52 18.70 9.75
N PRO A 169 -27.61 19.39 10.45
CA PRO A 169 -26.45 20.05 9.83
C PRO A 169 -25.58 19.05 9.06
N HIS A 170 -24.95 19.54 7.99
CA HIS A 170 -24.00 18.79 7.14
C HIS A 170 -24.53 17.49 6.50
N ARG A 171 -25.85 17.26 6.43
CA ARG A 171 -26.40 16.01 5.90
C ARG A 171 -25.96 15.68 4.46
N LYS A 172 -25.84 16.68 3.59
CA LYS A 172 -25.35 16.51 2.21
C LYS A 172 -23.90 16.01 2.17
N GLU A 173 -23.05 16.53 3.06
CA GLU A 173 -21.65 16.13 3.19
C GLU A 173 -21.55 14.68 3.70
N ILE A 174 -22.33 14.33 4.73
CA ILE A 174 -22.40 12.95 5.24
C ILE A 174 -22.84 11.96 4.16
N ASN A 175 -23.85 12.31 3.36
CA ASN A 175 -24.29 11.44 2.26
C ASN A 175 -23.18 11.23 1.21
N ARG A 176 -22.37 12.26 0.91
CA ARG A 176 -21.19 12.13 0.03
C ARG A 176 -20.12 11.24 0.65
N ILE A 177 -19.88 11.33 1.95
CA ILE A 177 -18.92 10.47 2.65
C ILE A 177 -19.39 9.02 2.68
N ILE A 178 -20.69 8.80 2.89
CA ILE A 178 -21.29 7.46 2.81
C ILE A 178 -21.01 6.86 1.42
N SER A 179 -21.32 7.58 0.34
CA SER A 179 -21.12 7.07 -1.02
C SER A 179 -19.66 6.92 -1.42
N THR A 180 -18.74 7.69 -0.82
CA THR A 180 -17.32 7.67 -1.17
C THR A 180 -16.52 6.63 -0.38
N TYR A 181 -16.82 6.45 0.91
CA TYR A 181 -16.00 5.67 1.85
C TYR A 181 -16.71 4.49 2.52
N ILE A 182 -18.03 4.53 2.68
CA ILE A 182 -18.77 3.59 3.56
C ILE A 182 -19.65 2.59 2.79
N LEU A 183 -20.12 2.90 1.59
CA LEU A 183 -20.87 1.93 0.80
C LEU A 183 -19.99 0.77 0.34
N ASP A 184 -20.61 -0.38 0.11
CA ASP A 184 -19.95 -1.51 -0.54
C ASP A 184 -19.59 -1.12 -1.98
N ASN A 185 -18.37 -1.45 -2.41
CA ASN A 185 -17.79 -1.04 -3.70
C ASN A 185 -17.72 0.49 -3.90
N ALA A 186 -17.68 1.25 -2.80
CA ALA A 186 -17.42 2.68 -2.87
C ALA A 186 -16.03 2.96 -3.49
N PRO A 187 -15.87 4.06 -4.25
CA PRO A 187 -14.62 4.30 -4.98
C PRO A 187 -13.39 4.52 -4.08
N ARG A 188 -13.60 4.85 -2.79
CA ARG A 188 -12.57 4.93 -1.75
C ARG A 188 -13.02 4.17 -0.50
N GLN A 189 -13.59 2.99 -0.71
CA GLN A 189 -14.11 2.15 0.36
C GLN A 189 -13.07 1.93 1.46
N LEU A 190 -13.44 2.24 2.70
CA LEU A 190 -12.61 1.96 3.87
C LEU A 190 -12.59 0.46 4.19
N ASN A 191 -11.47 0.00 4.72
CA ASN A 191 -11.24 -1.36 5.21
C ASN A 191 -11.95 -1.59 6.56
N LEU A 192 -13.28 -1.52 6.54
CA LEU A 192 -14.14 -1.72 7.70
C LEU A 192 -14.67 -3.14 7.74
N THR A 193 -14.81 -3.68 8.95
CA THR A 193 -15.52 -4.95 9.16
C THR A 193 -16.99 -4.83 8.73
N SER A 194 -17.60 -5.93 8.26
CA SER A 194 -19.01 -5.90 7.84
C SER A 194 -19.95 -5.42 8.95
N ILE A 195 -19.61 -5.73 10.21
CA ILE A 195 -20.38 -5.27 11.36
C ILE A 195 -20.20 -3.78 11.63
N GLU A 196 -18.98 -3.24 11.55
CA GLU A 196 -18.75 -1.81 11.74
C GLU A 196 -19.42 -0.99 10.63
N ARG A 197 -19.41 -1.50 9.39
CA ARG A 197 -20.18 -0.90 8.27
C ARG A 197 -21.67 -0.82 8.58
N ILE A 198 -22.28 -1.87 9.13
CA ILE A 198 -23.69 -1.87 9.54
C ILE A 198 -23.92 -0.87 10.68
N ILE A 199 -23.03 -0.83 11.68
CA ILE A 199 -23.14 0.09 12.82
C ILE A 199 -23.10 1.55 12.35
N VAL A 200 -22.12 1.91 11.52
CA VAL A 200 -21.98 3.29 11.04
C VAL A 200 -23.14 3.67 10.11
N MET A 201 -23.60 2.77 9.23
CA MET A 201 -24.77 3.03 8.38
C MET A 201 -26.03 3.27 9.21
N GLN A 202 -26.24 2.47 10.26
CA GLN A 202 -27.34 2.67 11.20
C GLN A 202 -27.21 3.99 11.97
N ALA A 203 -26.01 4.33 12.43
CA ALA A 203 -25.75 5.57 13.16
C ALA A 203 -25.99 6.81 12.29
N LEU A 204 -25.47 6.81 11.06
CA LEU A 204 -25.61 7.93 10.11
C LEU A 204 -27.03 8.08 9.56
N SER A 205 -27.85 7.02 9.59
CA SER A 205 -29.28 7.14 9.32
C SER A 205 -30.01 7.97 10.38
N ALA A 206 -29.51 7.97 11.61
CA ALA A 206 -30.15 8.60 12.77
C ALA A 206 -29.57 9.98 13.12
N THR A 207 -28.26 10.19 12.98
CA THR A 207 -27.58 11.42 13.39
C THR A 207 -26.40 11.78 12.49
N THR A 208 -26.11 13.07 12.36
CA THR A 208 -24.87 13.57 11.74
C THR A 208 -23.78 13.89 12.77
N HIS A 209 -24.00 13.59 14.05
CA HIS A 209 -23.02 13.84 15.10
C HIS A 209 -21.70 13.07 14.86
N PRO A 210 -20.51 13.67 15.07
CA PRO A 210 -19.21 13.01 14.84
C PRO A 210 -19.04 11.66 15.55
N SER A 211 -19.68 11.47 16.71
CA SER A 211 -19.64 10.20 17.45
C SER A 211 -20.22 9.00 16.68
N ALA A 212 -21.00 9.22 15.62
CA ALA A 212 -21.44 8.16 14.72
C ALA A 212 -20.26 7.44 14.03
N PHE A 213 -19.12 8.13 13.85
CA PHE A 213 -17.92 7.57 13.23
C PHE A 213 -16.90 7.02 14.23
N ALA A 214 -17.21 6.98 15.53
CA ALA A 214 -16.20 6.71 16.56
C ALA A 214 -15.38 5.43 16.34
N GLY A 215 -16.01 4.33 15.88
CA GLY A 215 -15.30 3.06 15.64
C GLY A 215 -14.60 3.02 14.29
N VAL A 216 -15.21 3.60 13.25
CA VAL A 216 -14.56 3.82 11.96
C VAL A 216 -13.25 4.59 12.13
N VAL A 217 -13.26 5.67 12.91
CA VAL A 217 -12.06 6.49 13.18
C VAL A 217 -11.02 5.70 13.97
N GLN A 218 -11.45 4.90 14.94
CA GLN A 218 -10.55 4.02 15.69
C GLN A 218 -9.88 2.97 14.78
N GLU A 219 -10.64 2.33 13.88
CA GLU A 219 -10.10 1.37 12.90
C GLU A 219 -9.14 2.04 11.92
N VAL A 220 -9.51 3.21 11.40
CA VAL A 220 -8.67 4.00 10.49
C VAL A 220 -7.38 4.45 11.16
N GLU A 221 -7.45 4.99 12.38
CA GLU A 221 -6.28 5.43 13.13
C GLU A 221 -5.36 4.24 13.46
N TRP A 222 -5.95 3.12 13.87
CA TRP A 222 -5.22 1.88 14.11
C TRP A 222 -4.46 1.44 12.85
N ASN A 223 -5.13 1.39 11.69
CA ASN A 223 -4.52 1.01 10.42
C ASN A 223 -3.37 1.96 10.04
N LEU A 224 -3.58 3.27 10.16
CA LEU A 224 -2.54 4.25 9.87
C LEU A 224 -1.31 4.09 10.77
N ARG A 225 -1.50 3.88 12.08
CA ARG A 225 -0.40 3.77 13.06
C ARG A 225 0.32 2.43 13.01
N GLN A 226 -0.41 1.33 12.85
CA GLN A 226 0.12 -0.02 13.00
C GLN A 226 0.50 -0.68 11.69
N GLN A 227 -0.12 -0.27 10.57
CA GLN A 227 0.16 -0.84 9.25
C GLN A 227 0.92 0.15 8.38
N SER A 228 0.31 1.28 8.05
CA SER A 228 0.86 2.23 7.08
C SER A 228 2.13 2.93 7.58
N HIS A 229 2.17 3.34 8.85
CA HIS A 229 3.31 4.05 9.42
C HIS A 229 4.62 3.22 9.47
N PRO A 230 4.65 1.98 10.03
CA PRO A 230 5.88 1.18 10.00
C PRO A 230 6.29 0.81 8.57
N GLN A 231 5.34 0.61 7.65
CA GLN A 231 5.67 0.34 6.25
C GLN A 231 6.24 1.58 5.55
N PHE A 232 5.71 2.78 5.85
CA PHE A 232 6.26 4.05 5.42
C PHE A 232 7.69 4.24 5.92
N LEU A 233 7.97 3.90 7.19
CA LEU A 233 9.32 3.98 7.75
C LEU A 233 10.29 3.02 7.05
N ARG A 234 9.89 1.76 6.81
CA ARG A 234 10.75 0.82 6.05
C ARG A 234 11.02 1.34 4.65
N TRP A 235 10.00 1.83 3.99
CA TRP A 235 10.12 2.38 2.65
C TRP A 235 10.99 3.64 2.60
N SER A 236 10.89 4.53 3.57
CA SER A 236 11.66 5.79 3.61
C SER A 236 13.15 5.57 3.92
N LEU A 237 13.50 4.45 4.54
CA LEU A 237 14.90 4.04 4.72
C LEU A 237 15.57 3.64 3.41
N ASN A 238 14.81 3.12 2.44
CA ASN A 238 15.34 2.77 1.13
C ASN A 238 15.68 4.04 0.35
N ASN A 239 16.95 4.17 -0.04
CA ASN A 239 17.48 5.41 -0.61
C ASN A 239 17.55 5.42 -2.15
N SER A 240 17.30 4.29 -2.81
CA SER A 240 17.59 4.09 -4.23
C SER A 240 16.50 3.26 -4.91
N ASN A 241 16.40 3.38 -6.23
CA ASN A 241 15.45 2.60 -7.01
C ASN A 241 15.98 1.19 -7.36
N SER A 242 15.09 0.30 -7.82
CA SER A 242 15.43 -1.09 -8.13
C SER A 242 16.52 -1.23 -9.20
N SER A 243 16.53 -0.36 -10.22
CA SER A 243 17.55 -0.38 -11.28
C SER A 243 18.95 -0.07 -10.73
N ARG A 244 19.06 0.94 -9.87
CA ARG A 244 20.30 1.33 -9.21
C ARG A 244 20.77 0.28 -8.20
N LEU A 245 19.84 -0.31 -7.44
CA LEU A 245 20.13 -1.45 -6.55
C LEU A 245 20.69 -2.63 -7.33
N LEU A 246 20.12 -2.95 -8.50
CA LEU A 246 20.65 -4.01 -9.36
C LEU A 246 22.09 -3.71 -9.80
N CYS A 247 22.36 -2.50 -10.28
CA CYS A 247 23.73 -2.07 -10.62
C CYS A 247 24.68 -2.16 -9.41
N ALA A 248 24.23 -1.71 -8.23
CA ALA A 248 25.03 -1.76 -7.01
C ALA A 248 25.35 -3.20 -6.60
N ARG A 249 24.40 -4.14 -6.73
CA ARG A 249 24.62 -5.57 -6.47
C ARG A 249 25.63 -6.16 -7.43
N VAL A 250 25.45 -5.96 -8.74
CA VAL A 250 26.37 -6.45 -9.77
C VAL A 250 27.79 -5.91 -9.55
N PHE A 251 27.92 -4.60 -9.32
CA PHE A 251 29.22 -3.98 -9.06
C PHE A 251 29.88 -4.52 -7.78
N SER A 252 29.09 -4.72 -6.72
CA SER A 252 29.58 -5.32 -5.47
C SER A 252 30.06 -6.76 -5.68
N MET A 253 29.33 -7.58 -6.44
CA MET A 253 29.74 -8.94 -6.78
C MET A 253 31.03 -8.98 -7.59
N LEU A 254 31.21 -8.06 -8.55
CA LEU A 254 32.46 -7.93 -9.31
C LEU A 254 33.64 -7.57 -8.40
N ILE A 255 33.47 -6.63 -7.47
CA ILE A 255 34.51 -6.27 -6.50
C ILE A 255 34.88 -7.47 -5.62
N ILE A 256 33.88 -8.22 -5.14
CA ILE A 256 34.12 -9.44 -4.34
C ILE A 256 34.87 -10.48 -5.16
N ALA A 257 34.47 -10.72 -6.41
CA ALA A 257 35.15 -11.65 -7.31
C ALA A 257 36.61 -11.25 -7.55
N CYS A 258 36.89 -9.96 -7.78
CA CYS A 258 38.26 -9.45 -7.90
C CYS A 258 39.06 -9.62 -6.59
N GLY A 259 38.44 -9.38 -5.43
CA GLY A 259 39.06 -9.59 -4.12
C GLY A 259 39.41 -11.05 -3.86
N LEU A 260 38.51 -11.97 -4.20
CA LEU A 260 38.75 -13.42 -4.12
C LEU A 260 39.83 -13.87 -5.10
N ALA A 261 39.81 -13.39 -6.35
CA ALA A 261 40.85 -13.68 -7.33
C ALA A 261 42.22 -13.20 -6.85
N LEU A 262 42.31 -12.00 -6.28
CA LEU A 262 43.54 -11.48 -5.69
C LEU A 262 44.01 -12.36 -4.51
N ALA A 263 43.10 -12.80 -3.64
CA ALA A 263 43.44 -13.71 -2.55
C ALA A 263 44.00 -15.04 -3.08
N ILE A 264 43.37 -15.63 -4.09
CA ILE A 264 43.81 -16.87 -4.72
C ILE A 264 45.20 -16.72 -5.34
N VAL A 265 45.44 -15.65 -6.11
CA VAL A 265 46.76 -15.37 -6.70
C VAL A 265 47.84 -15.22 -5.63
N LEU A 266 47.53 -14.56 -4.50
CA LEU A 266 48.46 -14.38 -3.39
C LEU A 266 48.67 -15.67 -2.55
N VAL A 267 47.78 -16.66 -2.63
CA VAL A 267 47.99 -17.98 -2.03
C VAL A 267 48.98 -18.81 -2.83
N PHE A 268 48.88 -18.75 -4.17
CA PHE A 268 49.73 -19.53 -5.07
C PHE A 268 51.12 -18.90 -5.32
N SER A 269 51.29 -17.61 -5.02
CA SER A 269 52.58 -16.94 -5.16
C SER A 269 53.59 -17.32 -4.07
N LYS A 270 54.88 -17.05 -4.32
CA LYS A 270 55.96 -17.19 -3.34
C LYS A 270 55.99 -16.08 -2.27
N VAL A 271 55.03 -15.15 -2.31
CA VAL A 271 55.03 -13.96 -1.45
C VAL A 271 54.73 -14.34 0.00
N HIS A 272 55.30 -13.58 0.94
CA HIS A 272 55.06 -13.77 2.38
C HIS A 272 53.55 -13.70 2.72
N ARG A 273 53.10 -14.58 3.63
CA ARG A 273 51.67 -14.77 3.98
C ARG A 273 50.93 -13.47 4.31
N GLY A 274 51.61 -12.51 4.94
CA GLY A 274 51.03 -11.21 5.28
C GLY A 274 50.43 -10.43 4.10
N TRP A 275 50.93 -10.63 2.87
CA TRP A 275 50.40 -9.94 1.70
C TRP A 275 48.98 -10.36 1.34
N ARG A 276 48.50 -11.54 1.74
CA ARG A 276 47.11 -11.93 1.41
C ARG A 276 46.07 -11.07 2.16
N MET A 277 46.49 -10.32 3.20
CA MET A 277 45.65 -9.31 3.87
C MET A 277 45.22 -8.19 2.91
N PHE A 278 45.96 -7.91 1.83
CA PHE A 278 45.57 -6.88 0.85
C PHE A 278 44.27 -7.22 0.11
N SER A 279 43.89 -8.50 0.03
CA SER A 279 42.57 -8.91 -0.50
C SER A 279 41.41 -8.35 0.33
N ALA A 280 41.62 -8.11 1.63
CA ALA A 280 40.63 -7.51 2.52
C ALA A 280 40.18 -6.12 2.06
N LEU A 281 41.07 -5.35 1.40
CA LEU A 281 40.76 -4.00 0.90
C LEU A 281 39.70 -4.01 -0.21
N LEU A 282 39.56 -5.12 -0.94
CA LEU A 282 38.50 -5.30 -1.94
C LEU A 282 37.30 -6.04 -1.36
N LEU A 283 37.54 -7.10 -0.58
CA LEU A 283 36.48 -7.92 0.00
C LEU A 283 35.58 -7.11 0.95
N PHE A 284 36.16 -6.29 1.82
CA PHE A 284 35.39 -5.50 2.79
C PHE A 284 34.38 -4.55 2.13
N PRO A 285 34.77 -3.61 1.26
CA PRO A 285 33.81 -2.69 0.65
C PRO A 285 32.83 -3.42 -0.28
N GLY A 286 33.25 -4.51 -0.93
CA GLY A 286 32.38 -5.33 -1.76
C GLY A 286 31.27 -6.00 -0.94
N ILE A 287 31.62 -6.68 0.15
CA ILE A 287 30.66 -7.39 1.02
C ILE A 287 29.75 -6.40 1.75
N ALA A 288 30.30 -5.33 2.33
CA ALA A 288 29.50 -4.30 3.01
C ALA A 288 28.50 -3.63 2.05
N SER A 289 28.93 -3.31 0.82
CA SER A 289 28.05 -2.72 -0.20
C SER A 289 26.99 -3.70 -0.69
N LEU A 290 27.32 -5.00 -0.80
CA LEU A 290 26.36 -6.04 -1.17
C LEU A 290 25.26 -6.19 -0.12
N ILE A 291 25.62 -6.26 1.17
CA ILE A 291 24.68 -6.35 2.28
C ILE A 291 23.75 -5.12 2.27
N ALA A 292 24.31 -3.91 2.17
CA ALA A 292 23.51 -2.69 2.09
C ALA A 292 22.55 -2.70 0.89
N ALA A 293 22.99 -3.17 -0.28
CA ALA A 293 22.18 -3.27 -1.48
C ALA A 293 21.09 -4.36 -1.40
N MET A 294 21.30 -5.42 -0.61
CA MET A 294 20.26 -6.39 -0.26
C MET A 294 19.20 -5.78 0.65
N GLU A 295 19.58 -4.89 1.57
CA GLU A 295 18.64 -4.15 2.42
C GLU A 295 17.92 -2.99 1.69
N GLY A 296 18.24 -2.77 0.42
CA GLY A 296 17.59 -1.75 -0.40
C GLY A 296 18.25 -0.37 -0.33
N THR A 297 19.49 -0.29 0.18
CA THR A 297 20.25 0.95 0.31
C THR A 297 21.54 0.91 -0.52
N CYS A 298 21.80 1.98 -1.27
CA CYS A 298 23.08 2.19 -1.93
C CYS A 298 24.04 2.88 -0.96
N MET A 299 25.16 2.23 -0.64
CA MET A 299 26.16 2.72 0.32
C MET A 299 26.67 4.13 -0.03
N LEU A 300 26.95 4.39 -1.31
CA LEU A 300 27.42 5.71 -1.78
C LEU A 300 26.44 6.84 -1.43
N PHE A 301 25.13 6.60 -1.55
CA PHE A 301 24.11 7.60 -1.24
C PHE A 301 23.92 7.78 0.26
N LEU A 302 24.07 6.69 1.01
CA LEU A 302 23.99 6.68 2.46
C LEU A 302 25.09 7.54 3.09
N CYS A 303 26.34 7.44 2.60
CA CYS A 303 27.47 8.25 3.07
C CYS A 303 27.26 9.76 2.89
N PHE A 304 26.39 10.19 1.97
CA PHE A 304 26.10 11.61 1.72
C PHE A 304 24.70 12.03 2.17
N TYR A 305 23.96 11.16 2.89
CA TYR A 305 22.56 11.38 3.28
C TYR A 305 21.67 11.80 2.09
N LYS A 306 21.88 11.15 0.95
CA LYS A 306 21.13 11.37 -0.28
C LYS A 306 20.15 10.22 -0.49
N ARG A 307 18.97 10.55 -1.04
CA ARG A 307 18.05 9.59 -1.64
C ARG A 307 17.82 9.93 -3.10
N GLN A 308 17.43 8.93 -3.87
CA GLN A 308 16.98 9.11 -5.24
C GLN A 308 15.57 9.71 -5.25
N LEU A 309 15.32 10.63 -6.19
CA LEU A 309 13.98 11.16 -6.40
C LEU A 309 13.05 10.09 -6.98
N HIS A 310 11.80 10.08 -6.52
CA HIS A 310 10.78 9.20 -7.09
C HIS A 310 10.29 9.75 -8.44
N PRO A 311 9.77 8.88 -9.33
CA PRO A 311 9.31 9.30 -10.65
C PRO A 311 8.33 10.48 -10.60
N TRP A 312 7.31 10.43 -9.74
CA TRP A 312 6.34 11.53 -9.59
C TRP A 312 6.96 12.84 -9.07
N GLU A 313 8.07 12.80 -8.33
CA GLU A 313 8.76 14.01 -7.86
C GLU A 313 9.56 14.68 -8.99
N ILE A 314 10.13 13.88 -9.89
CA ILE A 314 10.90 14.37 -11.05
C ILE A 314 9.98 15.15 -12.00
N TYR A 315 8.80 14.59 -12.29
CA TYR A 315 7.83 15.21 -13.20
C TYR A 315 6.92 16.23 -12.51
N GLY A 316 6.69 16.11 -11.20
CA GLY A 316 5.97 17.12 -10.43
C GLY A 316 6.75 18.42 -10.29
N ALA A 317 8.08 18.36 -10.11
CA ALA A 317 8.91 19.55 -9.98
C ALA A 317 9.03 20.40 -11.26
N THR A 318 8.66 19.85 -12.42
CA THR A 318 8.66 20.58 -13.70
C THR A 318 7.37 21.35 -13.95
N ASN A 319 6.28 21.01 -13.26
CA ASN A 319 5.00 21.70 -13.31
C ASN A 319 4.75 22.35 -11.94
N GLU A 320 5.28 23.56 -11.77
CA GLU A 320 5.00 24.49 -10.67
C GLU A 320 5.51 24.06 -9.27
N LEU A 321 6.49 24.81 -8.75
CA LEU A 321 6.75 24.89 -7.31
C LEU A 321 5.69 25.80 -6.68
N PRO A 322 4.77 25.33 -5.83
CA PRO A 322 4.25 26.19 -4.79
C PRO A 322 5.35 26.25 -3.72
N LYS A 323 6.17 27.30 -3.80
CA LYS A 323 6.77 27.86 -2.58
C LYS A 323 5.60 28.14 -1.65
N ASN A 324 5.38 27.29 -0.65
CA ASN A 324 4.98 27.63 0.73
C ASN A 324 4.50 26.36 1.46
N SER A 325 5.29 25.95 2.44
CA SER A 325 4.93 25.33 3.73
C SER A 325 3.56 24.67 3.87
N CYS A 326 3.54 23.37 4.20
CA CYS A 326 2.63 22.70 5.16
C CYS A 326 1.21 23.26 5.37
N ARG A 327 0.53 23.73 4.33
CA ARG A 327 -0.93 23.84 4.30
C ARG A 327 -1.39 22.69 3.45
N LEU A 328 -2.09 21.75 4.09
CA LEU A 328 -2.98 20.82 3.41
C LEU A 328 -3.98 21.67 2.65
N ASP A 329 -3.64 21.98 1.41
CA ASP A 329 -4.45 22.83 0.57
C ASP A 329 -5.78 22.12 0.36
N ARG A 330 -6.89 22.85 0.47
CA ARG A 330 -8.24 22.27 0.28
C ARG A 330 -8.38 21.66 -1.12
N SER A 331 -7.59 22.19 -2.08
CA SER A 331 -7.42 21.63 -3.42
C SER A 331 -6.79 20.24 -3.42
N ALA A 332 -6.00 19.84 -2.42
CA ALA A 332 -5.49 18.47 -2.33
C ALA A 332 -6.66 17.49 -2.12
N PHE A 333 -7.71 17.84 -1.39
CA PHE A 333 -8.89 16.98 -1.25
C PHE A 333 -9.75 16.92 -2.52
N ASP A 334 -9.83 18.02 -3.26
CA ASP A 334 -10.59 18.12 -4.52
C ASP A 334 -9.79 17.63 -5.75
N ALA A 335 -8.46 17.57 -5.69
CA ALA A 335 -7.58 17.15 -6.78
C ALA A 335 -7.56 15.64 -7.00
N PHE A 336 -7.90 14.86 -5.97
CA PHE A 336 -8.10 13.43 -6.14
C PHE A 336 -9.51 13.25 -6.68
N GLY A 337 -9.64 12.86 -7.96
CA GLY A 337 -10.92 12.71 -8.67
C GLY A 337 -11.87 11.68 -8.03
N SER A 338 -12.81 11.12 -8.78
CA SER A 338 -13.79 10.17 -8.22
C SER A 338 -13.18 8.96 -7.51
N THR A 339 -11.93 8.57 -7.87
CA THR A 339 -11.26 7.36 -7.39
C THR A 339 -9.79 7.64 -7.05
N ASN A 340 -9.21 6.93 -6.07
CA ASN A 340 -7.78 6.97 -5.73
C ASN A 340 -6.91 6.20 -6.76
N SER A 341 -7.19 6.33 -8.06
CA SER A 341 -6.36 5.73 -9.13
C SER A 341 -5.37 6.75 -9.68
N TYR A 342 -4.13 6.30 -9.85
CA TYR A 342 -3.06 7.06 -10.50
C TYR A 342 -2.64 6.44 -11.84
N ASP A 343 -3.42 5.50 -12.38
CA ASP A 343 -3.03 4.76 -13.60
C ASP A 343 -2.89 5.67 -14.82
N ASN A 344 -3.69 6.73 -14.85
CA ASN A 344 -3.75 7.73 -15.90
C ASN A 344 -2.72 8.87 -15.72
N GLU A 345 -1.90 8.82 -14.67
CA GLU A 345 -0.91 9.85 -14.43
C GLU A 345 0.14 9.91 -15.56
N PRO A 346 0.40 11.10 -16.15
CA PRO A 346 1.29 11.23 -17.29
C PRO A 346 2.74 10.85 -16.96
N TRP A 347 3.15 11.05 -15.70
CA TRP A 347 4.49 10.68 -15.25
C TRP A 347 4.73 9.16 -15.32
N ARG A 348 3.69 8.34 -15.15
CA ARG A 348 3.80 6.88 -15.18
C ARG A 348 4.14 6.39 -16.57
N GLN A 349 3.42 6.89 -17.58
CA GLN A 349 3.67 6.57 -18.99
C GLN A 349 5.07 7.04 -19.42
N LYS A 350 5.46 8.25 -19.03
CA LYS A 350 6.80 8.79 -19.29
C LYS A 350 7.88 7.90 -18.65
N ASN A 351 7.69 7.49 -17.39
CA ASN A 351 8.66 6.65 -16.68
C ASN A 351 8.77 5.22 -17.25
N LYS A 352 7.66 4.65 -17.76
CA LYS A 352 7.67 3.33 -18.41
C LYS A 352 8.53 3.32 -19.68
N LYS A 353 8.49 4.41 -20.48
CA LYS A 353 9.27 4.56 -21.72
C LYS A 353 10.78 4.75 -21.48
N ARG A 354 11.22 5.02 -20.25
CA ARG A 354 12.65 5.27 -19.95
C ARG A 354 13.47 3.99 -19.94
N GLY A 355 14.63 4.05 -20.59
CA GLY A 355 15.64 2.98 -20.56
C GLY A 355 16.25 2.78 -19.16
N PHE A 356 16.88 1.62 -18.97
CA PHE A 356 17.46 1.19 -17.70
C PHE A 356 18.49 2.18 -17.12
N PHE A 357 19.49 2.58 -17.90
CA PHE A 357 20.55 3.51 -17.43
C PHE A 357 20.03 4.89 -17.07
N SER A 358 18.98 5.36 -17.77
CA SER A 358 18.33 6.62 -17.41
C SER A 358 17.74 6.56 -16.00
N LYS A 359 17.16 5.42 -15.60
CA LYS A 359 16.63 5.20 -14.25
C LYS A 359 17.73 5.04 -13.20
N VAL A 360 18.88 4.46 -13.54
CA VAL A 360 20.01 4.33 -12.60
C VAL A 360 20.56 5.70 -12.18
N LEU A 361 20.53 6.66 -13.12
CA LEU A 361 21.10 8.00 -12.98
C LEU A 361 20.07 9.08 -12.62
N ASP A 362 18.92 8.72 -12.01
CA ASP A 362 17.97 9.76 -11.58
C ASP A 362 18.61 10.72 -10.57
N PRO A 363 18.17 11.99 -10.57
CA PRO A 363 18.72 13.01 -9.68
C PRO A 363 18.58 12.63 -8.19
N PRO A 364 19.65 12.82 -7.39
CA PRO A 364 19.60 12.64 -5.95
C PRO A 364 19.16 13.92 -5.22
N VAL A 365 18.47 13.76 -4.10
CA VAL A 365 18.09 14.84 -3.17
C VAL A 365 18.57 14.50 -1.77
N ARG A 366 19.01 15.53 -1.02
CA ARG A 366 19.43 15.37 0.37
C ARG A 366 18.21 15.18 1.27
N ILE A 367 18.36 14.27 2.22
CA ILE A 367 17.38 14.06 3.28
C ILE A 367 17.48 15.22 4.27
N GLN A 368 16.32 15.81 4.61
CA GLN A 368 16.23 16.95 5.53
C GLN A 368 15.95 16.53 6.97
N ASP A 369 15.32 15.36 7.17
CA ASP A 369 14.90 14.89 8.48
C ASP A 369 16.07 14.27 9.26
N PRO A 370 16.45 14.82 10.43
CA PRO A 370 17.56 14.29 11.23
C PRO A 370 17.27 12.90 11.80
N THR A 371 16.01 12.56 12.07
CA THR A 371 15.64 11.25 12.62
C THR A 371 15.85 10.15 11.58
N LEU A 372 15.53 10.42 10.33
CA LEU A 372 15.77 9.51 9.21
C LEU A 372 17.27 9.31 8.97
N CYS A 373 18.06 10.38 9.09
CA CYS A 373 19.52 10.30 9.02
C CYS A 373 20.10 9.40 10.12
N GLN A 374 19.58 9.47 11.35
CA GLN A 374 20.03 8.59 12.44
C GLN A 374 19.73 7.11 12.14
N LEU A 375 18.54 6.80 11.63
CA LEU A 375 18.17 5.43 11.25
C LEU A 375 19.02 4.90 10.09
N GLN A 376 19.36 5.76 9.13
CA GLN A 376 20.27 5.44 8.04
C GLN A 376 21.69 5.16 8.52
N THR A 377 22.20 5.92 9.50
CA THR A 377 23.49 5.66 10.14
C THR A 377 23.52 4.30 10.82
N MET A 378 22.43 3.88 11.46
CA MET A 378 22.33 2.52 12.02
C MET A 378 22.46 1.43 10.95
N THR A 379 21.93 1.68 9.75
CA THR A 379 22.06 0.78 8.59
C THR A 379 23.51 0.71 8.10
N ILE A 380 24.22 1.84 8.03
CA ILE A 380 25.67 1.87 7.72
C ILE A 380 26.44 1.03 8.73
N ILE A 381 26.22 1.27 10.03
CA ILE A 381 26.95 0.59 11.09
C ILE A 381 26.71 -0.91 10.98
N ARG A 382 25.46 -1.37 10.85
CA ARG A 382 25.13 -2.79 10.76
C ARG A 382 25.69 -3.48 9.52
N SER A 383 25.62 -2.86 8.34
CA SER A 383 26.18 -3.43 7.11
C SER A 383 27.71 -3.47 7.13
N THR A 384 28.34 -2.46 7.72
CA THR A 384 29.80 -2.38 7.90
C THR A 384 30.28 -3.43 8.90
N THR A 385 29.62 -3.59 10.06
CA THR A 385 30.01 -4.57 11.08
C THR A 385 29.84 -6.00 10.60
N LEU A 386 28.77 -6.30 9.86
CA LEU A 386 28.59 -7.62 9.26
C LEU A 386 29.61 -7.86 8.14
N GLY A 387 29.88 -6.84 7.31
CA GLY A 387 30.89 -6.90 6.25
C GLY A 387 32.31 -7.14 6.77
N THR A 388 32.72 -6.47 7.86
CA THR A 388 34.02 -6.71 8.49
C THR A 388 34.12 -8.12 9.07
N ALA A 389 33.06 -8.61 9.74
CA ALA A 389 33.04 -9.97 10.29
C ALA A 389 33.23 -11.04 9.21
N ILE A 390 32.46 -10.98 8.11
CA ILE A 390 32.56 -11.93 7.00
C ILE A 390 33.93 -11.82 6.32
N THR A 391 34.43 -10.61 6.10
CA THR A 391 35.76 -10.39 5.50
C THR A 391 36.87 -10.98 6.38
N GLY A 392 36.79 -10.77 7.71
CA GLY A 392 37.75 -11.33 8.66
C GLY A 392 37.80 -12.86 8.63
N VAL A 393 36.63 -13.51 8.54
CA VAL A 393 36.55 -14.98 8.39
C VAL A 393 37.20 -15.42 7.08
N LEU A 394 36.84 -14.80 5.94
CA LEU A 394 37.40 -15.18 4.63
C LEU A 394 38.91 -15.00 4.58
N VAL A 395 39.43 -13.85 5.04
CA VAL A 395 40.86 -13.58 5.05
C VAL A 395 41.58 -14.52 6.03
N GLY A 396 40.98 -14.83 7.17
CA GLY A 396 41.49 -15.83 8.12
C GLY A 396 41.66 -17.21 7.47
N ILE A 397 40.69 -17.66 6.67
CA ILE A 397 40.79 -18.90 5.88
C ILE A 397 41.96 -18.81 4.88
N PHE A 398 42.09 -17.71 4.15
CA PHE A 398 43.21 -17.55 3.21
C PHE A 398 44.58 -17.44 3.89
N MET A 399 44.65 -17.00 5.15
CA MET A 399 45.90 -16.96 5.94
C MET A 399 46.38 -18.36 6.36
N THR A 400 45.46 -19.30 6.62
CA THR A 400 45.82 -20.65 7.10
C THR A 400 46.29 -21.59 5.99
N LEU A 401 45.96 -21.29 4.74
CA LEU A 401 46.38 -22.10 3.59
C LEU A 401 47.92 -22.09 3.40
N PRO A 402 48.57 -23.23 3.14
CA PRO A 402 50.00 -23.26 2.84
C PRO A 402 50.32 -22.54 1.50
N ASN A 403 51.58 -22.17 1.30
CA ASN A 403 52.01 -21.53 0.05
C ASN A 403 52.08 -22.57 -1.08
N GLY A 404 51.48 -22.27 -2.24
CA GLY A 404 51.54 -23.14 -3.41
C GLY A 404 52.89 -23.09 -4.16
N ASN A 405 53.64 -21.98 -4.03
CA ASN A 405 54.96 -21.76 -4.66
C ASN A 405 55.00 -21.91 -6.20
N TYR A 406 53.91 -21.63 -6.91
CA TYR A 406 53.84 -21.83 -8.37
C TYR A 406 54.49 -20.71 -9.18
N PHE A 407 54.47 -19.47 -8.69
CA PHE A 407 55.06 -18.30 -9.35
C PHE A 407 55.80 -17.42 -8.34
#